data_AF-A0A7C7PBY0-F1
#
_entry.id   AF-A0A7C7PBY0-F1
#
_cell.length_a   1.000
_cell.length_b   1.000
_cell.length_c   1.000
_cell.angle_alpha   90.00
_cell.angle_beta   90.00
_cell.angle_gamma   90.00
#
_symmetry.space_group_name_H-M   'P 1'
#
loop_
_entity.id
_entity.type
_entity.pdbx_description
1 polymer ?
#
loop_
_entity_poly.entity_id
_entity_poly.type
_entity_poly.pdbx_seq_one_letter_code
_entity_poly.pdbx_strand_id
1 'polypeptide(L)'
;MKKFLISALLLSASSAVIAQEYVTPADMPEAAQTKMYSILTDYNKCMMQGHLHSNHTAENPQKAAEAVMQSCENHLDELKTHLTSNGVESSLVEGMAKSMRSKAARQLMTKTMNNYAAQAAAMANAEKLKEQSANE
;
A
#
# COMPACT_ATOMS: atom_id res chain seq x y z
N MET A 1 -67.07 -3.16 23.16
CA MET A 1 -65.69 -3.43 22.72
C MET A 1 -65.01 -2.10 22.39
N LYS A 2 -64.16 -1.59 23.28
CA LYS A 2 -63.50 -0.28 23.15
C LYS A 2 -62.00 -0.51 22.91
N LYS A 3 -61.51 -0.02 21.77
CA LYS A 3 -60.13 -0.19 21.29
C LYS A 3 -59.21 0.74 22.09
N PHE A 4 -58.22 0.19 22.78
CA PHE A 4 -57.15 0.97 23.39
C PHE A 4 -56.03 1.15 22.35
N LEU A 5 -55.82 2.40 21.95
CA LEU A 5 -54.66 2.83 21.17
C LEU A 5 -53.49 3.00 22.14
N ILE A 6 -52.53 2.07 22.12
CA ILE A 6 -51.25 2.24 22.83
C ILE A 6 -50.28 2.86 21.82
N SER A 7 -50.12 4.19 21.88
CA SER A 7 -49.01 4.88 21.21
C SER A 7 -47.70 4.46 21.89
N ALA A 8 -46.96 3.56 21.23
CA ALA A 8 -45.61 3.24 21.61
C ALA A 8 -44.70 4.43 21.28
N LEU A 9 -44.31 5.18 22.32
CA LEU A 9 -43.28 6.20 22.26
C LEU A 9 -41.94 5.49 22.04
N LEU A 10 -41.49 5.43 20.79
CA LEU A 10 -40.14 4.99 20.45
C LEU A 10 -39.16 6.07 20.94
N LEU A 11 -38.62 5.86 22.15
CA LEU A 11 -37.44 6.57 22.64
C LEU A 11 -36.28 6.22 21.70
N SER A 12 -36.01 7.10 20.74
CA SER A 12 -34.79 7.10 19.96
C SER A 12 -33.63 7.38 20.90
N ALA A 13 -33.03 6.32 21.46
CA ALA A 13 -31.74 6.41 22.13
C ALA A 13 -30.69 6.78 21.07
N SER A 14 -30.46 8.08 20.89
CA SER A 14 -29.30 8.58 20.17
C SER A 14 -28.07 8.15 20.97
N SER A 15 -27.41 7.09 20.52
CA SER A 15 -26.10 6.70 21.02
C SER A 15 -25.15 7.88 20.81
N ALA A 16 -24.87 8.61 21.90
CA ALA A 16 -23.81 9.60 21.92
C ALA A 16 -22.51 8.87 21.62
N VAL A 17 -21.96 9.08 20.43
CA VAL A 17 -20.58 8.71 20.14
C VAL A 17 -19.73 9.60 21.03
N ILE A 18 -19.20 9.02 22.11
CA ILE A 18 -18.17 9.68 22.92
C ILE A 18 -16.96 9.80 21.99
N ALA A 19 -16.66 11.01 21.53
CA ALA A 19 -15.45 11.30 20.79
C ALA A 19 -14.27 11.06 21.74
N GLN A 20 -13.64 9.88 21.65
CA GLN A 20 -12.34 9.67 22.27
C GLN A 20 -11.35 10.56 21.52
N GLU A 21 -10.67 11.42 22.27
CA GLU A 21 -9.63 12.32 21.77
C GLU A 21 -8.40 11.47 21.47
N TYR A 22 -8.35 10.90 20.26
CA TYR A 22 -7.22 10.12 19.78
C TYR A 22 -6.22 11.03 19.08
N VAL A 23 -4.95 10.89 19.42
CA VAL A 23 -3.86 11.55 18.70
C VAL A 23 -3.73 10.93 17.32
N THR A 24 -3.89 11.75 16.30
CA THR A 24 -3.69 11.39 14.89
C THR A 24 -2.30 11.85 14.43
N PRO A 25 -1.79 11.36 13.27
CA PRO A 25 -0.55 11.87 12.70
C PRO A 25 -0.52 13.39 12.49
N ALA A 26 -1.69 14.03 12.30
CA ALA A 26 -1.78 15.48 12.12
C ALA A 26 -1.55 16.27 13.43
N ASP A 27 -1.74 15.61 14.57
CA ASP A 27 -1.59 16.22 15.89
C ASP A 27 -0.15 16.14 16.42
N MET A 28 0.74 15.41 15.73
CA MET A 28 2.14 15.29 16.10
C MET A 28 2.89 16.63 15.93
N PRO A 29 3.96 16.89 16.70
CA PRO A 29 4.81 18.06 16.47
C PRO A 29 5.39 18.11 15.06
N GLU A 30 5.67 19.30 14.54
CA GLU A 30 6.16 19.50 13.16
C GLU A 30 7.41 18.66 12.84
N ALA A 31 8.36 18.57 13.76
CA ALA A 31 9.56 17.74 13.59
C ALA A 31 9.22 16.25 13.43
N ALA A 32 8.23 15.75 14.18
CA ALA A 32 7.75 14.38 14.08
C ALA A 32 6.97 14.15 12.77
N GLN A 33 6.16 15.11 12.32
CA GLN A 33 5.50 15.03 11.01
C GLN A 33 6.55 15.00 9.88
N THR A 34 7.57 15.85 9.95
CA THR A 34 8.67 15.88 8.96
C THR A 34 9.39 14.54 8.89
N LYS A 35 9.73 13.95 10.03
CA LYS A 35 10.35 12.61 10.07
C LYS A 35 9.42 11.53 9.52
N MET A 36 8.13 11.57 9.83
CA MET A 36 7.13 10.67 9.24
C MET A 36 7.16 10.77 7.71
N TYR A 37 7.04 11.97 7.14
CA TYR A 37 7.08 12.15 5.68
C TYR A 37 8.39 11.69 5.04
N SER A 38 9.53 11.86 5.73
CA SER A 38 10.80 11.29 5.28
C SER A 38 10.72 9.77 5.16
N ILE A 39 10.24 9.08 6.21
CA ILE A 39 10.10 7.62 6.20
C ILE A 39 9.18 7.16 5.06
N LEU A 40 8.05 7.87 4.86
CA LEU A 40 7.12 7.59 3.76
C LEU A 40 7.79 7.74 2.38
N THR A 41 8.62 8.77 2.25
CA THR A 41 9.38 9.03 1.02
C THR A 41 10.42 7.94 0.77
N ASP A 42 11.14 7.53 1.81
CA ASP A 42 12.16 6.48 1.73
C ASP A 42 11.53 5.12 1.37
N TYR A 43 10.39 4.78 1.98
CA TYR A 43 9.62 3.59 1.60
C TYR A 43 9.22 3.61 0.11
N ASN A 44 8.64 4.73 -0.35
CA ASN A 44 8.25 4.87 -1.75
C ASN A 44 9.46 4.77 -2.69
N LYS A 45 10.59 5.38 -2.31
CA LYS A 45 11.84 5.30 -3.06
C LYS A 45 12.37 3.87 -3.12
N CYS A 46 12.38 3.14 -2.01
CA CYS A 46 12.77 1.74 -1.95
C CYS A 46 11.90 0.88 -2.89
N MET A 47 10.57 1.00 -2.77
CA MET A 47 9.60 0.28 -3.61
C MET A 47 9.76 0.59 -5.09
N MET A 48 10.19 1.81 -5.42
CA MET A 48 10.59 2.16 -6.76
C MET A 48 11.94 1.52 -7.10
N GLN A 49 13.04 1.81 -6.42
CA GLN A 49 14.37 1.33 -6.82
C GLN A 49 14.51 -0.20 -6.99
N GLY A 50 13.71 -0.98 -6.28
CA GLY A 50 13.64 -2.44 -6.45
C GLY A 50 13.32 -2.91 -7.88
N HIS A 51 12.57 -2.14 -8.67
CA HIS A 51 12.26 -2.51 -10.07
C HIS A 51 13.47 -2.41 -11.01
N LEU A 52 14.50 -1.65 -10.64
CA LEU A 52 15.68 -1.44 -11.50
C LEU A 52 16.72 -2.55 -11.35
N HIS A 53 16.72 -3.26 -10.21
CA HIS A 53 17.69 -4.31 -9.90
C HIS A 53 17.20 -5.72 -10.27
N SER A 54 15.90 -5.89 -10.56
CA SER A 54 15.42 -7.14 -11.14
C SER A 54 15.90 -7.20 -12.59
N ASN A 55 17.10 -7.76 -12.80
CA ASN A 55 17.50 -8.23 -14.12
C ASN A 55 16.32 -9.03 -14.67
N HIS A 56 15.79 -8.55 -15.78
CA HIS A 56 14.53 -8.98 -16.40
C HIS A 56 14.52 -10.44 -16.92
N THR A 57 15.45 -11.25 -16.42
CA THR A 57 15.68 -12.66 -16.70
C THR A 57 15.02 -13.59 -15.67
N ALA A 58 14.33 -13.06 -14.65
CA ALA A 58 13.70 -13.90 -13.64
C ALA A 58 12.48 -14.61 -14.22
N GLU A 59 12.52 -15.95 -14.26
CA GLU A 59 11.44 -16.85 -14.66
C GLU A 59 10.12 -16.62 -13.90
N ASN A 60 10.12 -15.80 -12.83
CA ASN A 60 8.94 -15.51 -12.03
C ASN A 60 8.85 -14.03 -11.59
N PRO A 61 8.05 -13.19 -12.27
CA PRO A 61 7.85 -11.78 -11.92
C PRO A 61 7.24 -11.55 -10.53
N GLN A 62 6.46 -12.50 -10.01
CA GLN A 62 5.84 -12.39 -8.69
C GLN A 62 6.89 -12.50 -7.58
N LYS A 63 7.81 -13.45 -7.71
CA LYS A 63 8.94 -13.62 -6.77
C LYS A 63 9.83 -12.39 -6.70
N ALA A 64 10.09 -11.76 -7.85
CA ALA A 64 10.86 -10.52 -7.91
C ALA A 64 10.12 -9.37 -7.19
N ALA A 65 8.81 -9.23 -7.40
CA ALA A 65 8.00 -8.24 -6.71
C ALA A 65 7.95 -8.48 -5.18
N GLU A 66 7.82 -9.73 -4.74
CA GLU A 66 7.88 -10.10 -3.32
C GLU A 66 9.22 -9.78 -2.68
N ALA A 67 10.33 -10.06 -3.35
CA ALA A 67 11.66 -9.75 -2.83
C ALA A 67 11.84 -8.24 -2.60
N VAL A 68 11.36 -7.42 -3.54
CA VAL A 68 11.37 -5.95 -3.37
C VAL A 68 10.50 -5.54 -2.19
N MET A 69 9.27 -6.05 -2.10
CA MET A 69 8.36 -5.75 -0.99
C MET A 69 9.01 -6.06 0.36
N GLN A 70 9.57 -7.27 0.52
CA GLN A 70 10.23 -7.70 1.74
C GLN A 70 11.43 -6.80 2.09
N SER A 71 12.24 -6.43 1.10
CA SER A 71 13.41 -5.58 1.33
C SER A 71 13.06 -4.17 1.84
N CYS A 72 11.84 -3.68 1.55
CA CYS A 72 11.37 -2.36 1.95
C CYS A 72 10.54 -2.35 3.24
N GLU A 73 10.23 -3.51 3.84
CA GLU A 73 9.36 -3.60 5.02
C GLU A 73 9.91 -2.88 6.25
N ASN A 74 11.23 -2.83 6.41
CA ASN A 74 11.86 -2.15 7.54
C ASN A 74 11.45 -0.67 7.63
N HIS A 75 11.13 0.00 6.51
CA HIS A 75 10.61 1.37 6.54
C HIS A 75 9.19 1.45 7.10
N LEU A 76 8.36 0.42 6.91
CA LEU A 76 7.03 0.36 7.53
C LEU A 76 7.15 0.09 9.03
N ASP A 77 8.11 -0.71 9.47
CA ASP A 77 8.39 -0.90 10.89
C ASP A 77 8.94 0.37 11.55
N GLU A 78 9.81 1.11 10.86
CA GLU A 78 10.28 2.43 11.30
C GLU A 78 9.10 3.41 11.42
N LEU A 79 8.20 3.42 10.43
CA LEU A 79 7.00 4.25 10.45
C LEU A 79 6.12 3.91 11.65
N LYS A 80 5.84 2.63 11.89
CA LYS A 80 5.04 2.18 13.02
C LYS A 80 5.64 2.60 14.36
N THR A 81 6.95 2.42 14.50
CA THR A 81 7.70 2.80 15.69
C THR A 81 7.62 4.30 15.92
N HIS A 82 7.83 5.11 14.88
CA HIS A 82 7.78 6.57 14.92
C HIS A 82 6.39 7.10 15.29
N LEU A 83 5.33 6.55 14.69
CA LEU A 83 3.97 6.96 15.04
C LEU A 83 3.60 6.58 16.47
N THR A 84 3.93 5.37 16.89
CA THR A 84 3.65 4.87 18.24
C THR A 84 4.39 5.70 19.29
N SER A 85 5.65 6.06 19.06
CA SER A 85 6.43 6.88 19.99
C SER A 85 5.92 8.32 20.11
N ASN A 86 5.12 8.78 19.14
CA ASN A 86 4.45 10.08 19.17
C ASN A 86 2.98 9.98 19.63
N GLY A 87 2.58 8.84 20.20
CA GLY A 87 1.27 8.66 20.82
C GLY A 87 0.11 8.44 19.84
N VAL A 88 0.39 8.22 18.56
CA VAL A 88 -0.65 7.92 17.57
C VAL A 88 -1.36 6.62 17.92
N GLU A 89 -2.69 6.63 17.80
CA GLU A 89 -3.53 5.47 18.14
C GLU A 89 -3.12 4.21 17.35
N SER A 90 -3.02 3.09 18.07
CA SER A 90 -2.48 1.83 17.55
C SER A 90 -3.18 1.29 16.28
N SER A 91 -4.50 1.35 16.20
CA SER A 91 -5.28 0.89 15.04
C SER A 91 -5.03 1.78 13.83
N LEU A 92 -4.80 3.08 14.04
CA LEU A 92 -4.39 4.01 13.00
C LEU A 92 -2.98 3.73 12.51
N VAL A 93 -2.05 3.44 13.43
CA VAL A 93 -0.66 3.03 13.08
C VAL A 93 -0.67 1.77 12.20
N GLU A 94 -1.35 0.72 12.65
CA GLU A 94 -1.45 -0.55 11.90
C GLU A 94 -2.20 -0.37 10.58
N GLY A 95 -3.30 0.40 10.60
CA GLY A 95 -4.11 0.70 9.42
C GLY A 95 -3.30 1.44 8.36
N MET A 96 -2.47 2.40 8.76
CA MET A 96 -1.62 3.17 7.86
C MET A 96 -0.54 2.29 7.23
N ALA A 97 0.21 1.53 8.03
CA ALA A 97 1.24 0.61 7.55
C ALA A 97 0.66 -0.45 6.59
N LYS A 98 -0.48 -1.06 6.95
CA LYS A 98 -1.19 -2.04 6.12
C LYS A 98 -1.65 -1.44 4.79
N SER A 99 -2.23 -0.25 4.83
CA SER A 99 -2.72 0.44 3.63
C SER A 99 -1.58 0.78 2.68
N MET A 100 -0.46 1.24 3.21
CA MET A 100 0.75 1.51 2.42
C MET A 100 1.32 0.25 1.77
N ARG A 101 1.46 -0.83 2.54
CA ARG A 101 1.92 -2.13 2.04
C ARG A 101 1.02 -2.61 0.90
N SER A 102 -0.29 -2.59 1.11
CA SER A 102 -1.27 -3.03 0.12
C SER A 102 -1.24 -2.19 -1.16
N LYS A 103 -1.14 -0.87 -1.03
CA LYS A 103 -1.04 0.04 -2.17
C LYS A 103 0.24 -0.21 -2.98
N ALA A 104 1.38 -0.32 -2.29
CA ALA A 104 2.66 -0.54 -2.95
C ALA A 104 2.73 -1.91 -3.64
N ALA A 105 2.18 -2.96 -3.02
CA ALA A 105 2.06 -4.29 -3.62
C ALA A 105 1.30 -4.25 -4.95
N ARG A 106 0.12 -3.62 -4.95
CA ARG A 106 -0.70 -3.47 -6.17
C ARG A 106 0.05 -2.70 -7.26
N GLN A 107 0.68 -1.58 -6.91
CA GLN A 107 1.42 -0.76 -7.87
C GLN A 107 2.62 -1.50 -8.46
N LEU A 108 3.37 -2.21 -7.61
CA LEU A 108 4.52 -2.99 -8.03
C LEU A 108 4.09 -4.12 -8.96
N MET A 109 3.10 -4.93 -8.58
CA MET A 109 2.58 -6.01 -9.42
C MET A 109 2.10 -5.51 -10.78
N THR A 110 1.32 -4.43 -10.82
CA THR A 110 0.87 -3.83 -12.09
C THR A 110 2.04 -3.43 -12.97
N LYS A 111 3.05 -2.75 -12.41
CA LYS A 111 4.25 -2.35 -13.16
C LYS A 111 5.04 -3.55 -13.66
N THR A 112 5.26 -4.54 -12.80
CA THR A 112 5.98 -5.76 -13.15
C THR A 112 5.28 -6.51 -14.27
N MET A 113 3.96 -6.67 -14.21
CA MET A 113 3.19 -7.34 -15.26
C MET A 113 3.21 -6.56 -16.59
N ASN A 114 3.07 -5.24 -16.54
CA ASN A 114 3.16 -4.40 -17.74
C ASN A 114 4.55 -4.48 -18.40
N ASN A 115 5.61 -4.44 -17.60
CA ASN A 115 6.98 -4.57 -18.09
C ASN A 115 7.25 -5.96 -18.69
N TYR A 116 6.75 -7.01 -18.03
CA TYR A 116 6.86 -8.37 -18.52
C TYR A 116 6.12 -8.56 -19.86
N ALA A 117 4.89 -8.06 -19.97
CA ALA A 117 4.13 -8.10 -21.22
C ALA A 117 4.83 -7.34 -22.35
N ALA A 118 5.38 -6.17 -22.07
CA ALA A 118 6.15 -5.38 -23.05
C ALA A 118 7.40 -6.14 -23.53
N GLN A 119 8.11 -6.82 -22.63
CA GLN A 119 9.26 -7.65 -23.00
C GLN A 119 8.87 -8.87 -23.80
N ALA A 120 7.81 -9.59 -23.41
CA ALA A 120 7.31 -10.72 -24.17
C ALA A 120 6.94 -10.32 -25.61
N ALA A 121 6.28 -9.18 -25.78
CA ALA A 121 5.98 -8.64 -27.10
C ALA A 121 7.25 -8.24 -27.89
N ALA A 122 8.23 -7.62 -27.24
CA ALA A 122 9.50 -7.25 -27.87
C ALA A 122 10.30 -8.48 -28.32
N MET A 123 10.36 -9.53 -27.51
CA MET A 123 11.02 -10.80 -27.87
C MET A 123 10.31 -11.48 -29.04
N ALA A 124 8.98 -11.59 -29.01
CA ALA A 124 8.22 -12.18 -30.11
C ALA A 124 8.39 -11.40 -31.43
N ASN A 125 8.47 -10.07 -31.37
CA ASN A 125 8.76 -9.25 -32.55
C ASN A 125 10.19 -9.44 -33.05
N ALA A 126 11.17 -9.55 -32.14
CA ALA A 126 12.56 -9.82 -32.50
C ALA A 126 12.74 -11.21 -33.12
N GLU A 127 12.01 -12.22 -32.66
CA GLU A 127 11.99 -13.57 -33.25
C GLU A 127 11.41 -13.55 -34.66
N LYS A 128 10.27 -12.90 -34.88
CA LYS A 128 9.68 -12.75 -36.22
C LYS A 128 10.62 -12.06 -37.21
N LEU A 129 11.32 -11.00 -36.78
CA LEU A 129 12.30 -10.31 -37.62
C LEU A 129 13.47 -11.24 -38.00
N LYS A 130 13.95 -12.07 -37.07
CA LYS A 130 15.00 -13.07 -37.35
C LYS A 130 14.52 -14.12 -38.35
N GLU A 131 13.30 -14.64 -38.19
CA GLU A 131 12.71 -15.63 -39.11
C GLU A 131 12.49 -15.05 -40.52
N GLN A 132 12.09 -13.78 -40.63
CA GLN A 132 11.96 -13.09 -41.92
C GLN A 132 13.32 -12.92 -42.60
N SER A 133 14.35 -12.49 -41.86
CA SER A 133 15.70 -12.32 -42.41
C SER A 133 16.43 -13.62 -42.78
N ALA A 134 15.96 -14.77 -42.28
CA ALA A 134 16.55 -16.08 -42.57
C ALA A 134 15.90 -16.78 -43.78
N ASN A 135 14.79 -16.25 -44.28
CA ASN A 135 14.03 -16.79 -45.42
C ASN A 135 14.18 -15.92 -46.70
N GLU A 136 15.03 -14.89 -46.67
CA GLU A 136 15.53 -14.13 -47.83
C GLU A 136 16.93 -14.63 -48.24
#